data_AF-A0A8T4NB73-F1
#
_entry.id   AF-A0A8T4NB73-F1
#
_cell.length_a   1.000
_cell.length_b   1.000
_cell.length_c   1.000
_cell.angle_alpha   90.00
_cell.angle_beta   90.00
_cell.angle_gamma   90.00
#
_symmetry.space_group_name_H-M   'P 1'
#
loop_
_entity.id
_entity.type
_entity.pdbx_description
1 polymer ?
#
loop_
_entity_poly.entity_id
_entity_poly.type
_entity_poly.pdbx_seq_one_letter_code
_entity_poly.pdbx_strand_id
1 'polypeptide(L)'
;MRKILSEKESEKKRKTNTLLLSIVMLAVLLVGTIGYGFMSSTRTPKNNDGETNSSIRNVGDRWEINYNNNLFYLDNSPEEVKNISVTSYSTLSSLAKSTLYISSDNDAVFSELYSVLGRYAKTQKACYGPCEEDLPEKNCTDNLIVWKDSAENKVSQEGKCIFIEGDLRAADAFIYKLLDFH
;
A
#
# COMPACT_ATOMS: atom_id res chain seq x y z
N MET A 1 -69.59 8.00 2.89
CA MET A 1 -69.51 9.20 3.77
C MET A 1 -68.07 9.34 4.26
N ARG A 2 -67.38 10.44 3.92
CA ARG A 2 -66.02 10.73 4.42
C ARG A 2 -66.11 11.15 5.88
N LYS A 3 -65.42 10.45 6.79
CA LYS A 3 -65.27 10.88 8.19
C LYS A 3 -64.41 12.15 8.21
N ILE A 4 -65.04 13.27 8.53
CA ILE A 4 -64.34 14.54 8.76
C ILE A 4 -63.69 14.41 10.14
N LEU A 5 -62.38 14.14 10.17
CA LEU A 5 -61.62 14.19 11.42
C LEU A 5 -61.50 15.64 11.86
N SER A 6 -61.78 15.88 13.14
CA SER A 6 -61.64 17.20 13.77
C SER A 6 -60.19 17.67 13.69
N GLU A 7 -59.97 18.94 13.33
CA GLU A 7 -58.64 19.53 13.14
C GLU A 7 -57.71 19.29 14.34
N LYS A 8 -58.27 19.30 15.56
CA LYS A 8 -57.54 19.04 16.81
C LYS A 8 -56.94 17.63 16.91
N GLU A 9 -57.60 16.62 16.34
CA GLU A 9 -57.07 15.25 16.34
C GLU A 9 -55.96 15.08 15.30
N SER A 10 -56.05 15.77 14.17
CA SER A 10 -55.03 15.75 13.12
C SER A 10 -53.71 16.37 13.59
N GLU A 11 -53.78 17.47 14.36
CA GLU A 11 -52.59 18.13 14.91
C GLU A 11 -51.91 17.30 16.00
N LYS A 12 -52.68 16.65 16.88
CA LYS A 12 -52.13 15.79 17.94
C LYS A 12 -51.43 14.56 17.35
N LYS A 13 -52.01 13.98 16.29
CA LYS A 13 -51.39 12.86 15.54
C LYS A 13 -50.15 13.30 14.77
N ARG A 14 -50.12 14.52 14.23
CA ARG A 14 -48.95 15.08 13.57
C ARG A 14 -47.80 15.32 14.56
N LYS A 15 -48.07 15.91 15.73
CA LYS A 15 -47.05 16.15 16.77
C LYS A 15 -46.42 14.86 17.30
N THR A 16 -47.22 13.81 17.48
CA THR A 16 -46.72 12.51 17.97
C THR A 16 -45.90 11.76 16.91
N ASN A 17 -46.29 11.82 15.64
CA ASN A 17 -45.50 11.23 14.55
C ASN A 17 -44.18 11.97 14.33
N THR A 18 -44.15 13.30 14.43
CA THR A 18 -42.90 14.06 14.30
C THR A 18 -41.95 13.75 15.46
N LEU A 19 -42.46 13.63 16.69
CA LEU A 19 -41.65 13.25 17.85
C LEU A 19 -41.06 11.83 17.70
N LEU A 20 -41.87 10.88 17.25
CA LEU A 20 -41.43 9.50 17.01
C LEU A 20 -40.31 9.48 15.95
N LEU A 21 -40.46 10.23 14.85
CA LEU A 21 -39.46 10.31 13.79
C LEU A 21 -38.14 10.90 14.31
N SER A 22 -38.19 11.95 15.13
CA SER A 22 -37.00 12.55 15.75
C SER A 22 -36.27 11.58 16.67
N ILE A 23 -36.99 10.76 17.44
CA ILE A 23 -36.41 9.74 18.32
C ILE A 23 -35.73 8.63 17.51
N VAL A 24 -36.36 8.17 16.43
CA VAL A 24 -35.78 7.13 15.55
C VAL A 24 -34.51 7.63 14.89
N MET A 25 -34.48 8.87 14.39
CA MET A 25 -33.28 9.46 13.79
C MET A 25 -32.12 9.57 14.80
N LEU A 26 -32.42 9.94 16.05
CA LEU A 26 -31.41 9.99 17.10
C LEU A 26 -30.84 8.60 17.44
N ALA A 27 -31.69 7.57 17.46
CA ALA A 27 -31.25 6.20 17.72
C ALA A 27 -30.31 5.67 16.63
N VAL A 28 -30.57 5.98 15.35
CA VAL A 28 -29.71 5.55 14.23
C VAL A 28 -28.30 6.15 14.35
N LEU A 29 -28.19 7.42 14.74
CA LEU A 29 -26.90 8.07 14.94
C LEU A 29 -26.10 7.44 16.10
N LEU A 30 -26.76 7.08 17.20
CA LEU A 30 -26.12 6.45 18.37
C LEU A 30 -25.66 5.01 18.09
N VAL A 31 -26.44 4.24 17.33
CA VAL A 31 -26.05 2.88 16.94
C VAL A 31 -24.86 2.90 15.98
N GLY A 32 -24.80 3.89 15.08
CA GLY A 32 -23.68 4.08 14.15
C GLY A 32 -22.34 4.35 14.85
N THR A 33 -22.33 5.10 15.96
CA THR A 33 -21.09 5.40 16.70
C THR A 33 -20.62 4.23 17.57
N ILE A 34 -21.53 3.45 18.15
CA ILE A 34 -21.19 2.29 18.99
C ILE A 34 -20.68 1.12 18.13
N GLY A 35 -21.23 0.94 16.92
CA GLY A 35 -20.80 -0.14 16.01
C GLY A 35 -19.33 -0.08 15.61
N TYR A 36 -18.77 1.12 15.45
CA TYR A 36 -17.36 1.30 15.08
C TYR A 36 -16.38 0.89 16.19
N GLY A 37 -16.79 0.98 17.47
CA GLY A 37 -15.95 0.62 18.62
C GLY A 37 -15.81 -0.88 18.88
N PHE A 38 -16.75 -1.69 18.39
CA PHE A 38 -16.74 -3.15 18.58
C PHE A 38 -16.00 -3.90 17.46
N MET A 39 -15.87 -3.29 16.27
CA MET A 39 -15.14 -3.89 15.15
C MET A 39 -13.62 -3.70 15.25
N SER A 40 -13.13 -2.86 16.16
CA SER A 40 -11.69 -2.60 16.33
C SER A 40 -10.99 -3.46 17.40
N SER A 41 -11.69 -4.37 18.08
CA SER A 41 -11.15 -5.07 19.27
C SER A 41 -10.73 -6.52 19.06
N THR A 42 -10.67 -7.04 17.83
CA THR A 42 -10.12 -8.37 17.55
C THR A 42 -8.71 -8.29 16.94
N ARG A 43 -7.74 -7.80 17.72
CA ARG A 43 -6.33 -8.18 17.53
C ARG A 43 -5.81 -8.71 18.86
N THR A 44 -5.80 -10.02 18.98
CA THR A 44 -5.08 -10.77 20.01
C THR A 44 -3.58 -10.46 19.85
N PRO A 45 -2.91 -9.82 20.82
CA PRO A 45 -1.45 -9.76 20.80
C PRO A 45 -0.95 -11.08 21.40
N LYS A 46 -0.63 -12.03 20.53
CA LYS A 46 0.15 -13.19 20.95
C LYS A 46 1.60 -12.73 21.03
N ASN A 47 2.02 -12.32 22.23
CA ASN A 47 3.42 -12.19 22.58
C ASN A 47 4.08 -13.55 22.39
N ASN A 48 4.97 -13.64 21.41
CA ASN A 48 6.09 -14.57 21.39
C ASN A 48 7.26 -13.78 20.82
N ASP A 49 8.21 -13.47 21.71
CA ASP A 49 9.65 -13.27 21.51
C ASP A 49 10.13 -12.31 20.41
N GLY A 50 11.33 -11.77 20.58
CA GLY A 50 11.96 -10.78 19.69
C GLY A 50 12.38 -11.37 18.34
N GLU A 51 11.47 -12.04 17.65
CA GLU A 51 11.59 -12.58 16.32
C GLU A 51 10.98 -11.54 15.37
N THR A 52 11.75 -11.11 14.37
CA THR A 52 11.27 -10.19 13.33
C THR A 52 9.93 -10.72 12.83
N ASN A 53 8.84 -9.94 12.96
CA ASN A 53 7.50 -10.30 12.48
C ASN A 53 7.45 -10.22 10.94
N SER A 54 8.35 -10.95 10.27
CA SER A 54 8.35 -11.14 8.84
C SER A 54 7.52 -12.38 8.51
N SER A 55 6.44 -12.21 7.76
CA SER A 55 5.66 -13.33 7.25
C SER A 55 5.21 -13.08 5.82
N ILE A 56 5.06 -14.17 5.08
CA ILE A 56 4.58 -14.16 3.71
C ILE A 56 3.47 -15.18 3.55
N ARG A 57 2.39 -14.79 2.86
CA ARG A 57 1.30 -15.70 2.54
C ARG A 57 0.59 -15.26 1.27
N ASN A 58 0.08 -16.23 0.53
CA ASN A 58 -0.79 -15.96 -0.61
C ASN A 58 -2.20 -15.55 -0.11
N VAL A 59 -2.72 -14.43 -0.62
CA VAL A 59 -4.06 -13.91 -0.33
C VAL A 59 -4.74 -13.54 -1.65
N GLY A 60 -5.48 -14.49 -2.21
CA GLY A 60 -6.14 -14.29 -3.50
C GLY A 60 -5.17 -14.41 -4.67
N ASP A 61 -5.06 -13.35 -5.46
CA ASP A 61 -4.16 -13.24 -6.62
C ASP A 61 -2.81 -12.58 -6.27
N ARG A 62 -2.59 -12.27 -4.99
CA ARG A 62 -1.41 -11.51 -4.54
C ARG A 62 -0.71 -12.15 -3.36
N TRP A 63 0.54 -11.74 -3.17
CA TRP A 63 1.39 -12.17 -2.07
C TRP A 63 1.47 -11.09 -1.00
N GLU A 64 0.84 -11.38 0.13
CA GLU A 64 0.87 -10.50 1.30
C GLU A 64 2.17 -10.70 2.06
N ILE A 65 2.93 -9.62 2.21
CA ILE A 65 4.17 -9.59 3.00
C ILE A 65 3.93 -8.70 4.20
N ASN A 66 4.10 -9.26 5.40
CA ASN A 66 4.19 -8.48 6.62
C ASN A 66 5.66 -8.30 6.97
N TYR A 67 6.13 -7.07 7.06
CA TYR A 67 7.49 -6.75 7.48
C TYR A 67 7.49 -5.55 8.42
N ASN A 68 7.96 -5.74 9.66
CA ASN A 68 7.94 -4.71 10.71
C ASN A 68 6.53 -4.09 10.90
N ASN A 69 5.49 -4.93 10.96
CA ASN A 69 4.08 -4.55 11.05
C ASN A 69 3.54 -3.73 9.86
N ASN A 70 4.27 -3.66 8.75
CA ASN A 70 3.79 -3.09 7.50
C ASN A 70 3.35 -4.19 6.57
N LEU A 71 2.18 -4.00 5.96
CA LEU A 71 1.60 -4.91 5.01
C LEU A 71 1.88 -4.42 3.58
N PHE A 72 2.41 -5.31 2.75
CA PHE A 72 2.65 -5.10 1.34
C PHE A 72 1.98 -6.21 0.54
N TYR A 73 1.69 -5.92 -0.72
CA TYR A 73 1.16 -6.90 -1.66
C TYR A 73 2.02 -6.85 -2.91
N LEU A 74 2.57 -7.99 -3.30
CA LEU A 74 3.30 -8.16 -4.55
C LEU A 74 2.50 -9.08 -5.48
N ASP A 75 2.65 -8.87 -6.78
CA ASP A 75 1.90 -9.65 -7.77
C ASP A 75 2.54 -11.03 -8.00
N ASN A 76 3.87 -11.17 -7.87
CA ASN A 76 4.56 -12.44 -8.08
C ASN A 76 4.98 -13.11 -6.78
N SER A 77 5.05 -14.45 -6.80
CA SER A 77 5.50 -15.27 -5.66
C SER A 77 7.02 -15.24 -5.48
N PRO A 78 7.53 -15.50 -4.26
CA PRO A 78 8.96 -15.74 -4.04
C PRO A 78 9.51 -16.87 -4.91
N GLU A 79 8.71 -17.92 -5.13
CA GLU A 79 9.11 -19.08 -5.94
C GLU A 79 9.29 -18.73 -7.41
N GLU A 80 8.42 -17.87 -7.98
CA GLU A 80 8.51 -17.43 -9.38
C GLU A 80 9.74 -16.56 -9.64
N VAL A 81 10.18 -15.81 -8.63
CA VAL A 81 11.28 -14.85 -8.76
C VAL A 81 12.62 -15.40 -8.25
N LYS A 82 12.63 -16.60 -7.65
CA LYS A 82 13.82 -17.21 -7.04
C LYS A 82 15.04 -17.33 -7.96
N ASN A 83 14.81 -17.49 -9.27
CA ASN A 83 15.88 -17.66 -10.26
C ASN A 83 16.40 -16.31 -10.83
N ILE A 84 15.83 -15.19 -10.41
CA ILE A 84 16.25 -13.86 -10.86
C ILE A 84 17.50 -13.43 -10.10
N SER A 85 18.57 -13.09 -10.81
CA SER A 85 19.83 -12.68 -10.20
C SER A 85 19.69 -11.27 -9.62
N VAL A 86 19.84 -11.13 -8.30
CA VAL A 86 19.84 -9.84 -7.60
C VAL A 86 21.22 -9.57 -7.01
N THR A 87 21.96 -8.70 -7.70
CA THR A 87 23.31 -8.25 -7.32
C THR A 87 23.27 -6.79 -6.85
N SER A 88 22.65 -6.58 -5.69
CA SER A 88 22.60 -5.28 -5.02
C SER A 88 23.11 -5.40 -3.59
N TYR A 89 23.89 -4.42 -3.14
CA TYR A 89 24.36 -4.28 -1.76
C TYR A 89 23.58 -3.22 -0.98
N SER A 90 22.56 -2.61 -1.59
CA SER A 90 21.68 -1.65 -0.94
C SER A 90 20.80 -2.36 0.08
N THR A 91 20.62 -1.71 1.23
CA THR A 91 19.72 -2.15 2.30
C THR A 91 18.58 -1.15 2.44
N LEU A 92 17.48 -1.57 3.05
CA LEU A 92 16.36 -0.67 3.34
C LEU A 92 16.81 0.56 4.16
N SER A 93 17.73 0.33 5.12
CA SER A 93 18.33 1.39 5.94
C SER A 93 19.20 2.36 5.14
N SER A 94 19.93 1.90 4.12
CA SER A 94 20.71 2.81 3.26
C SER A 94 19.81 3.67 2.38
N LEU A 95 18.69 3.12 1.89
CA LEU A 95 17.73 3.86 1.06
C LEU A 95 16.94 4.89 1.86
N ALA A 96 16.60 4.59 3.12
CA ALA A 96 15.81 5.46 4.00
C ALA A 96 16.48 6.79 4.36
N LYS A 97 17.81 6.89 4.29
CA LYS A 97 18.58 8.08 4.73
C LYS A 97 18.49 9.28 3.79
N SER A 98 17.89 9.13 2.61
CA SER A 98 17.91 10.12 1.53
C SER A 98 16.64 10.06 0.69
N THR A 99 16.45 11.03 -0.19
CA THR A 99 15.46 10.93 -1.26
C THR A 99 15.84 9.81 -2.21
N LEU A 100 14.91 8.89 -2.46
CA LEU A 100 15.03 7.81 -3.42
C LEU A 100 14.31 8.22 -4.71
N TYR A 101 15.04 8.24 -5.81
CA TYR A 101 14.47 8.51 -7.12
C TYR A 101 14.16 7.20 -7.83
N ILE A 102 13.06 7.15 -8.59
CA ILE A 102 12.70 6.00 -9.41
C ILE A 102 12.47 6.49 -10.85
N SER A 103 13.27 5.98 -11.77
CA SER A 103 13.13 6.16 -13.21
C SER A 103 12.54 4.89 -13.80
N SER A 104 11.26 4.95 -14.17
CA SER A 104 10.54 3.84 -14.80
C SER A 104 9.48 4.41 -15.74
N ASP A 105 9.49 3.93 -16.99
CA ASP A 105 8.45 4.21 -17.98
C ASP A 105 7.25 3.26 -17.82
N ASN A 106 7.37 2.24 -16.96
CA ASN A 106 6.31 1.31 -16.62
C ASN A 106 5.68 1.70 -15.27
N ASP A 107 4.41 2.10 -15.32
CA ASP A 107 3.64 2.54 -14.16
C ASP A 107 3.35 1.42 -13.15
N ALA A 108 3.23 0.16 -13.61
CA ALA A 108 3.04 -0.97 -12.71
C ALA A 108 4.28 -1.20 -11.85
N VAL A 109 5.46 -1.23 -12.47
CA VAL A 109 6.74 -1.34 -11.77
C VAL A 109 6.97 -0.16 -10.82
N PHE A 110 6.69 1.06 -11.28
CA PHE A 110 6.80 2.25 -10.42
C PHE A 110 5.89 2.13 -9.20
N SER A 111 4.62 1.75 -9.40
CA SER A 111 3.62 1.64 -8.33
C SER A 111 4.01 0.60 -7.30
N GLU A 112 4.52 -0.55 -7.74
CA GLU A 112 4.96 -1.63 -6.86
C GLU A 112 6.15 -1.20 -6.00
N LEU A 113 7.22 -0.69 -6.63
CA LEU A 113 8.39 -0.15 -5.94
C LEU A 113 8.00 0.98 -4.99
N TYR A 114 7.14 1.91 -5.42
CA TYR A 114 6.68 3.02 -4.59
C TYR A 114 5.87 2.54 -3.38
N SER A 115 4.99 1.54 -3.56
CA SER A 115 4.12 1.03 -2.49
C SER A 115 4.90 0.43 -1.31
N VAL A 116 6.09 -0.11 -1.60
CA VAL A 116 7.00 -0.69 -0.60
C VAL A 116 8.00 0.36 -0.12
N LEU A 117 8.80 0.90 -1.03
CA LEU A 117 9.93 1.78 -0.69
C LEU A 117 9.48 3.14 -0.19
N GLY A 118 8.34 3.64 -0.65
CA GLY A 118 7.73 4.89 -0.20
C GLY A 118 7.39 4.93 1.29
N ARG A 119 7.31 3.76 1.95
CA ARG A 119 7.11 3.69 3.41
C ARG A 119 8.39 3.91 4.20
N TYR A 120 9.55 3.69 3.58
CA TYR A 120 10.85 3.72 4.24
C TYR A 120 11.71 4.90 3.77
N ALA A 121 11.52 5.37 2.55
CA ALA A 121 12.27 6.47 1.95
C ALA A 121 11.34 7.48 1.29
N LYS A 122 11.75 8.76 1.28
CA LYS A 122 11.08 9.80 0.48
C LYS A 122 11.28 9.48 -0.99
N THR A 123 10.25 8.91 -1.61
CA THR A 123 10.35 8.36 -2.97
C THR A 123 9.73 9.33 -3.98
N GLN A 124 10.40 9.57 -5.10
CA GLN A 124 9.96 10.48 -6.16
C GLN A 124 10.24 9.90 -7.55
N LYS A 125 9.33 10.08 -8.51
CA LYS A 125 9.57 9.75 -9.93
C LYS A 125 10.62 10.72 -10.51
N ALA A 126 11.54 10.20 -11.31
CA ALA A 126 12.64 10.96 -11.91
C ALA A 126 13.02 10.37 -13.27
N CYS A 127 13.87 11.08 -14.01
CA CYS A 127 14.46 10.57 -15.24
C CYS A 127 15.92 10.17 -15.01
N TYR A 128 16.35 9.06 -15.61
CA TYR A 128 17.77 8.73 -15.73
C TYR A 128 18.38 9.44 -16.94
N GLY A 129 19.06 10.56 -16.70
CA GLY A 129 19.54 11.44 -17.75
C GLY A 129 18.48 12.45 -18.24
N PRO A 130 18.73 13.10 -19.39
CA PRO A 130 17.83 14.11 -19.96
C PRO A 130 16.49 13.50 -20.37
N CYS A 131 15.38 14.18 -20.08
CA CYS A 131 14.05 13.76 -20.53
C CYS A 131 13.17 14.94 -20.95
N GLU A 132 12.12 14.65 -21.73
CA GLU A 132 11.18 15.67 -22.22
C GLU A 132 10.12 16.04 -21.18
N GLU A 133 9.93 15.19 -20.16
CA GLU A 133 8.97 15.42 -19.08
C GLU A 133 9.51 16.43 -18.07
N ASP A 134 8.60 17.15 -17.40
CA ASP A 134 8.94 18.06 -16.28
C ASP A 134 9.22 17.26 -14.99
N LEU A 135 10.23 16.39 -15.06
CA LEU A 135 10.71 15.54 -13.99
C LEU A 135 12.17 15.85 -13.68
N PRO A 136 12.62 15.61 -12.43
CA PRO A 136 14.02 15.81 -12.08
C PRO A 136 14.91 14.85 -12.86
N GLU A 137 15.88 15.40 -13.58
CA GLU A 137 16.94 14.63 -14.24
C GLU A 137 17.97 14.17 -13.20
N LYS A 138 18.26 12.87 -13.21
CA LYS A 138 19.10 12.21 -12.21
C LYS A 138 20.14 11.30 -12.85
N ASN A 139 21.20 11.04 -12.09
CA ASN A 139 22.29 10.14 -12.46
C ASN A 139 22.75 9.35 -11.22
N CYS A 140 23.76 8.49 -11.38
CA CYS A 140 24.24 7.59 -10.31
C CYS A 140 25.04 8.26 -9.19
N THR A 141 25.08 9.59 -9.13
CA THR A 141 25.55 10.34 -7.94
C THR A 141 24.47 10.48 -6.87
N ASP A 142 23.20 10.36 -7.27
CA ASP A 142 22.01 10.30 -6.43
C ASP A 142 21.58 8.84 -6.21
N ASN A 143 20.75 8.60 -5.19
CA ASN A 143 20.14 7.28 -4.97
C ASN A 143 18.97 7.10 -5.94
N LEU A 144 19.20 6.29 -6.96
CA LEU A 144 18.31 6.16 -8.11
C LEU A 144 18.06 4.68 -8.41
N ILE A 145 16.80 4.31 -8.55
CA ILE A 145 16.39 3.04 -9.14
C ILE A 145 16.02 3.31 -10.60
N VAL A 146 16.63 2.57 -11.52
CA VAL A 146 16.36 2.66 -12.95
C VAL A 146 15.77 1.34 -13.39
N TRP A 147 14.52 1.36 -13.84
CA TRP A 147 13.90 0.22 -14.49
C TRP A 147 14.04 0.34 -16.00
N LYS A 148 14.33 -0.77 -16.67
CA LYS A 148 14.37 -0.89 -18.12
C LYS A 148 13.72 -2.18 -18.57
N ASP A 149 12.92 -2.10 -19.63
CA ASP A 149 12.38 -3.28 -20.27
C ASP A 149 13.52 -4.13 -20.87
N SER A 150 13.45 -5.45 -20.66
CA SER A 150 14.46 -6.41 -21.12
C SER A 150 13.85 -7.81 -21.22
N ALA A 151 14.39 -8.64 -22.10
CA ALA A 151 14.00 -10.04 -22.18
C ALA A 151 14.54 -10.86 -20.99
N GLU A 152 15.57 -10.37 -20.32
CA GLU A 152 16.19 -11.01 -19.17
C GLU A 152 15.83 -10.27 -17.89
N ASN A 153 15.37 -11.02 -16.88
CA ASN A 153 15.12 -10.50 -15.54
C ASN A 153 16.42 -10.52 -14.73
N LYS A 154 16.93 -9.34 -14.37
CA LYS A 154 18.08 -9.21 -13.47
C LYS A 154 18.08 -7.87 -12.74
N VAL A 155 18.73 -7.86 -11.60
CA VAL A 155 18.95 -6.66 -10.80
C VAL A 155 20.44 -6.51 -10.54
N SER A 156 20.98 -5.35 -10.86
CA SER A 156 22.39 -5.02 -10.64
C SER A 156 22.52 -3.64 -9.99
N GLN A 157 23.67 -3.39 -9.39
CA GLN A 157 23.96 -2.11 -8.76
C GLN A 157 25.29 -1.57 -9.25
N GLU A 158 25.29 -0.29 -9.65
CA GLU A 158 26.48 0.47 -10.01
C GLU A 158 26.50 1.78 -9.24
N GLY A 159 27.43 1.90 -8.28
CA GLY A 159 27.48 3.04 -7.38
C GLY A 159 26.19 3.19 -6.57
N LYS A 160 25.45 4.29 -6.79
CA LYS A 160 24.16 4.55 -6.13
C LYS A 160 22.94 4.26 -7.03
N CYS A 161 23.18 3.79 -8.25
CA CYS A 161 22.11 3.33 -9.13
C CYS A 161 21.83 1.85 -8.91
N ILE A 162 20.55 1.49 -8.81
CA ILE A 162 20.08 0.11 -8.87
C ILE A 162 19.37 -0.04 -10.20
N PHE A 163 19.87 -0.92 -11.05
CA PHE A 163 19.27 -1.22 -12.34
C PHE A 163 18.41 -2.47 -12.22
N ILE A 164 17.13 -2.33 -12.54
CA ILE A 164 16.16 -3.43 -12.61
C ILE A 164 15.85 -3.61 -14.09
N GLU A 165 16.36 -4.68 -14.68
CA GLU A 165 16.10 -5.02 -16.08
C GLU A 165 15.11 -6.17 -16.14
N GLY A 166 14.08 -6.03 -16.97
CA GLY A 166 13.09 -7.08 -17.21
C GLY A 166 11.66 -6.65 -16.89
N ASP A 167 10.80 -7.61 -16.57
CA ASP A 167 9.41 -7.36 -16.24
C ASP A 167 9.19 -7.12 -14.74
N LEU A 168 7.92 -7.07 -14.32
CA LEU A 168 7.51 -6.85 -12.93
C LEU A 168 8.18 -7.83 -11.95
N ARG A 169 8.48 -9.06 -12.39
CA ARG A 169 9.14 -10.07 -11.56
C ARG A 169 10.53 -9.64 -11.11
N ALA A 170 11.24 -8.85 -11.90
CA ALA A 170 12.55 -8.32 -11.51
C ALA A 170 12.44 -7.28 -10.38
N ALA A 171 11.36 -6.48 -10.38
CA ALA A 171 11.07 -5.54 -9.30
C ALA A 171 10.69 -6.28 -8.00
N ASP A 172 9.84 -7.30 -8.11
CA ASP A 172 9.49 -8.18 -6.98
C ASP A 172 10.71 -8.90 -6.40
N ALA A 173 11.57 -9.47 -7.26
CA ALA A 173 12.83 -10.11 -6.83
C ALA A 173 13.70 -9.14 -6.02
N PHE A 174 13.80 -7.89 -6.47
CA PHE A 174 14.53 -6.85 -5.75
C PHE A 174 13.89 -6.56 -4.38
N ILE A 175 12.56 -6.43 -4.32
CA ILE A 175 11.83 -6.17 -3.07
C ILE A 175 12.02 -7.31 -2.07
N TYR A 176 11.86 -8.56 -2.50
CA TYR A 176 12.07 -9.72 -1.62
C TYR A 176 13.49 -9.75 -1.07
N LYS A 177 14.49 -9.50 -1.93
CA LYS A 177 15.89 -9.43 -1.49
C LYS A 177 16.13 -8.30 -0.49
N LEU A 178 15.50 -7.13 -0.70
CA LEU A 178 15.64 -5.97 0.17
C LEU A 178 15.00 -6.17 1.55
N LEU A 179 13.90 -6.92 1.60
CA LEU A 179 13.16 -7.27 2.81
C LEU A 179 13.67 -8.54 3.51
N ASP A 180 14.73 -9.17 2.97
CA ASP A 180 15.36 -10.39 3.48
C ASP A 180 14.43 -11.63 3.48
N PHE A 181 13.58 -11.75 2.46
CA PHE A 181 12.83 -12.97 2.16
C PHE A 181 13.58 -13.76 1.05
N HIS A 182 13.82 -15.06 1.26
CA HIS A 182 14.58 -15.95 0.38
C HIS A 182 13.83 -17.25 0.09
#